data_AF-A0A923AWY0-F1
#
_entry.id   AF-A0A923AWY0-F1
#
_cell.length_a   1.000
_cell.length_b   1.000
_cell.length_c   1.000
_cell.angle_alpha   90.00
_cell.angle_beta   90.00
_cell.angle_gamma   90.00
#
_symmetry.space_group_name_H-M   'P 1'
#
loop_
_entity.id
_entity.type
_entity.pdbx_description
1 polymer ?
#
loop_
_entity_poly.entity_id
_entity_poly.type
_entity_poly.pdbx_seq_one_letter_code
_entity_poly.pdbx_strand_id
1 'polypeptide(L)'
;MKIRLVLIGLTAACAPLIPEPPRGGPAHAAQPAAAAAIATAAVQPTPYEDQSFEGWKQGFLARHGGANRAAFERELAGLSPDPSVIRLDGNQPEFSRPVGAYVQNAVSAQRISQGRDRLSSAPVAAEQRYGVPREILVAIWAQESAFGQVQGDHDVIRSLATLAHDGRRRDWAEEQLKEALTIIVEGRAPRSRLKGSWAGAMGQSQFMPDNYRRLAVDGDGDGVVDIWNSPADALMSAANLLDNAGWKRGQGWHYEVTLPRDFDYALAEGERQPWSYWAQRGVVLAPGGTPSTAEQAEGATILLPQGANGPAFLALPNHYIIRRYNNSVAYALAIGMTADGIAGRPGLVAAWPDEAPLSRDQRLGAQRALAAAGFDPGGIDGIVGSGTRRALRGWQQANGLTPDGHLTAALADRLIAEQR
;
A
#
# COMPACT_ATOMS: atom_id res chain seq x y z
N MET A 1 -17.62 -24.31 -17.73
CA MET A 1 -16.91 -23.06 -18.08
C MET A 1 -16.10 -22.64 -16.86
N LYS A 2 -14.79 -22.95 -16.80
CA LYS A 2 -13.95 -22.66 -15.63
C LYS A 2 -13.48 -21.22 -15.70
N ILE A 3 -14.10 -20.33 -14.94
CA ILE A 3 -13.64 -18.95 -14.77
C ILE A 3 -12.32 -19.02 -13.99
N ARG A 4 -11.20 -18.77 -14.67
CA ARG A 4 -9.90 -18.58 -14.02
C ARG A 4 -9.94 -17.23 -13.32
N LEU A 5 -10.13 -17.24 -12.01
CA LEU A 5 -9.95 -16.06 -11.16
C LEU A 5 -8.44 -15.74 -11.18
N VAL A 6 -8.04 -14.73 -11.96
CA VAL A 6 -6.66 -14.24 -11.98
C VAL A 6 -6.42 -13.51 -10.67
N LEU A 7 -5.38 -13.94 -9.95
CA LEU A 7 -4.86 -13.35 -8.73
C LEU A 7 -4.46 -11.89 -9.02
N ILE A 8 -5.29 -10.94 -8.61
CA ILE A 8 -4.92 -9.53 -8.51
C ILE A 8 -4.53 -9.32 -7.06
N GLY A 9 -3.39 -9.90 -6.68
CA GLY A 9 -2.79 -9.58 -5.40
C GLY A 9 -2.44 -8.11 -5.43
N LEU A 10 -3.13 -7.29 -4.64
CA LEU A 10 -2.73 -5.93 -4.33
C LEU A 10 -1.42 -5.97 -3.54
N THR A 11 -0.34 -6.31 -4.21
CA THR A 11 1.01 -6.01 -3.76
C THR A 11 1.24 -4.54 -4.07
N ALA A 12 0.49 -3.65 -3.38
CA ALA A 12 1.11 -2.37 -3.11
C ALA A 12 2.27 -2.71 -2.20
N ALA A 13 3.46 -2.63 -2.77
CA ALA A 13 4.67 -2.41 -2.04
C ALA A 13 4.34 -1.48 -0.85
N CYS A 14 4.39 -2.01 0.37
CA CYS A 14 4.73 -1.19 1.51
C CYS A 14 6.05 -0.52 1.12
N ALA A 15 5.95 0.73 0.67
CA ALA A 15 7.11 1.59 0.58
C ALA A 15 7.65 1.67 2.01
N PRO A 16 8.94 1.37 2.26
CA PRO A 16 9.55 1.78 3.50
C PRO A 16 9.31 3.29 3.64
N LEU A 17 8.98 3.72 4.85
CA LEU A 17 9.01 5.13 5.21
C LEU A 17 10.40 5.67 4.85
N ILE A 18 10.52 6.41 3.76
CA ILE A 18 11.68 7.25 3.51
C ILE A 18 11.65 8.32 4.61
N PRO A 19 12.67 8.45 5.47
CA PRO A 19 12.73 9.57 6.41
C PRO A 19 12.74 10.88 5.63
N GLU A 20 12.01 11.89 6.10
CA GLU A 20 12.10 13.23 5.54
C GLU A 20 13.55 13.73 5.55
N PRO A 21 14.05 14.36 4.47
CA PRO A 21 15.36 14.97 4.48
C PRO A 21 15.38 16.08 5.54
N PRO A 22 16.47 16.22 6.32
CA PRO A 22 16.58 17.29 7.29
C PRO A 22 16.50 18.65 6.58
N ARG A 23 15.69 19.56 7.13
CA ARG A 23 15.59 20.94 6.66
C ARG A 23 16.98 21.58 6.74
N GLY A 24 17.53 21.96 5.60
CA GLY A 24 18.84 22.58 5.48
C GLY A 24 18.91 23.90 6.27
N GLY A 25 19.76 23.94 7.29
CA GLY A 25 20.28 25.18 7.86
C GLY A 25 21.46 25.72 7.03
N PRO A 26 21.78 27.01 7.13
CA PRO A 26 22.75 27.66 6.26
C PRO A 26 24.17 27.11 6.46
N ALA A 27 24.80 26.74 5.34
CA ALA A 27 26.17 26.23 5.28
C ALA A 27 27.17 27.25 5.84
N HIS A 28 27.90 26.88 6.89
CA HIS A 28 29.15 27.54 7.25
C HIS A 28 30.29 26.89 6.47
N ALA A 29 31.00 27.71 5.69
CA ALA A 29 32.20 27.31 4.97
C ALA A 29 33.34 27.03 5.96
N ALA A 30 33.93 25.84 5.89
CA ALA A 30 35.16 25.49 6.60
C ALA A 30 36.30 25.25 5.59
N GLN A 31 37.44 25.90 5.84
CA GLN A 31 38.69 25.82 5.07
C GLN A 31 39.40 24.45 5.22
N PRO A 32 40.27 24.08 4.26
CA PRO A 32 40.88 22.75 4.22
C PRO A 32 42.08 22.64 5.18
N ALA A 33 42.09 21.60 6.02
CA ALA A 33 43.24 21.20 6.81
C ALA A 33 44.01 20.05 6.12
N ALA A 34 45.33 20.17 6.12
CA ALA A 34 46.29 19.33 5.43
C ALA A 34 46.32 17.87 5.90
N ALA A 35 46.63 16.98 4.94
CA ALA A 35 46.68 15.54 5.08
C ALA A 35 47.83 15.05 5.98
N ALA A 36 47.50 14.14 6.91
CA ALA A 36 48.46 13.22 7.52
C ALA A 36 48.09 11.80 7.11
N ALA A 37 49.02 11.13 6.43
CA ALA A 37 48.88 9.78 5.91
C ALA A 37 48.83 8.76 7.05
N ILE A 38 47.70 8.08 7.21
CA ILE A 38 47.60 6.82 7.94
C ILE A 38 47.63 5.72 6.88
N ALA A 39 48.66 4.88 6.94
CA ALA A 39 48.78 3.70 6.09
C ALA A 39 47.57 2.78 6.33
N THR A 40 46.65 2.76 5.38
CA THR A 40 45.60 1.76 5.29
C THR A 40 46.24 0.42 4.94
N ALA A 41 46.19 -0.53 5.88
CA ALA A 41 46.31 -1.94 5.51
C ALA A 41 45.23 -2.21 4.45
N ALA A 42 45.66 -2.59 3.25
CA ALA A 42 44.75 -2.96 2.19
C ALA A 42 43.92 -4.16 2.63
N VAL A 43 42.65 -3.91 2.98
CA VAL A 43 41.64 -4.95 3.02
C VAL A 43 41.52 -5.45 1.59
N GLN A 44 42.08 -6.63 1.33
CA GLN A 44 41.88 -7.36 0.09
C GLN A 44 40.37 -7.55 -0.11
N PRO A 45 39.78 -7.16 -1.24
CA PRO A 45 38.40 -7.50 -1.53
C PRO A 45 38.29 -9.03 -1.60
N THR A 46 37.52 -9.65 -0.69
CA THR A 46 37.13 -11.04 -0.87
C THR A 46 36.29 -11.14 -2.14
N PRO A 47 36.67 -11.98 -3.12
CA PRO A 47 35.90 -12.12 -4.35
C PRO A 47 34.58 -12.82 -4.02
N TYR A 48 33.46 -12.12 -4.16
CA TYR A 48 32.14 -12.74 -4.20
C TYR A 48 31.70 -12.79 -5.66
N GLU A 49 32.29 -13.72 -6.42
CA GLU A 49 32.10 -13.88 -7.88
C GLU A 49 31.20 -15.07 -8.26
N ASP A 50 30.38 -15.59 -7.33
CA ASP A 50 29.30 -16.50 -7.71
C ASP A 50 27.95 -15.78 -7.69
N GLN A 51 27.51 -15.34 -8.87
CA GLN A 51 26.17 -14.79 -9.09
C GLN A 51 25.07 -15.86 -9.11
N SER A 52 25.41 -17.14 -8.94
CA SER A 52 24.42 -18.20 -8.82
C SER A 52 23.55 -18.02 -7.59
N PHE A 53 22.39 -18.69 -7.61
CA PHE A 53 21.50 -18.73 -6.45
C PHE A 53 22.15 -19.36 -5.22
N GLU A 54 23.02 -20.35 -5.39
CA GLU A 54 23.76 -20.96 -4.27
C GLU A 54 24.76 -19.98 -3.67
N GLY A 55 25.53 -19.28 -4.52
CA GLY A 55 26.42 -18.20 -4.10
C GLY A 55 25.69 -17.13 -3.31
N TRP A 56 24.54 -16.67 -3.84
CA TRP A 56 23.67 -15.72 -3.14
C TRP A 56 23.19 -16.24 -1.78
N LYS A 57 22.71 -17.50 -1.68
CA LYS A 57 22.27 -18.10 -0.41
C LYS A 57 23.38 -18.10 0.64
N GLN A 58 24.61 -18.44 0.25
CA GLN A 58 25.76 -18.41 1.18
C GLN A 58 26.06 -16.98 1.66
N GLY A 59 25.87 -15.99 0.79
CA GLY A 59 26.09 -14.58 1.11
C GLY A 59 25.03 -14.06 2.06
N PHE A 60 23.77 -14.42 1.80
CA PHE A 60 22.66 -14.16 2.70
C PHE A 60 22.90 -14.78 4.10
N LEU A 61 23.32 -16.04 4.18
CA LEU A 61 23.65 -16.71 5.44
C LEU A 61 24.83 -16.04 6.17
N ALA A 62 25.81 -15.50 5.45
CA ALA A 62 26.91 -14.76 6.04
C ALA A 62 26.46 -13.42 6.63
N ARG A 63 25.56 -12.69 5.93
CA ARG A 63 25.03 -11.40 6.39
C ARG A 63 23.99 -11.52 7.51
N HIS A 64 23.07 -12.47 7.39
CA HIS A 64 21.86 -12.53 8.24
C HIS A 64 21.77 -13.77 9.12
N GLY A 65 22.61 -14.80 8.91
CA GLY A 65 22.51 -16.07 9.62
C GLY A 65 22.82 -15.95 11.12
N GLY A 66 23.91 -15.28 11.49
CA GLY A 66 24.32 -15.12 12.90
C GLY A 66 24.26 -16.43 13.69
N ALA A 67 23.69 -16.39 14.91
CA ALA A 67 23.46 -17.57 15.74
C ALA A 67 22.47 -18.58 15.13
N ASN A 68 21.62 -18.13 14.19
CA ASN A 68 20.60 -18.96 13.53
C ASN A 68 21.09 -19.58 12.21
N ARG A 69 22.37 -19.41 11.86
CA ARG A 69 22.92 -19.79 10.55
C ARG A 69 22.55 -21.21 10.14
N ALA A 70 22.78 -22.21 11.01
CA ALA A 70 22.49 -23.61 10.70
C ALA A 70 20.99 -23.87 10.46
N ALA A 71 20.11 -23.17 11.19
CA ALA A 71 18.68 -23.30 11.00
C ALA A 71 18.22 -22.65 9.70
N PHE A 72 18.73 -21.46 9.37
CA PHE A 72 18.44 -20.79 8.09
C PHE A 72 18.95 -21.61 6.91
N GLU A 73 20.16 -22.17 7.02
CA GLU A 73 20.76 -23.01 5.98
C GLU A 73 19.90 -24.23 5.69
N ARG A 74 19.35 -24.89 6.72
CA ARG A 74 18.42 -26.01 6.54
C ARG A 74 17.16 -25.61 5.78
N GLU A 75 16.57 -24.45 6.08
CA GLU A 75 15.37 -23.99 5.38
C GLU A 75 15.68 -23.51 3.94
N LEU A 76 16.91 -23.10 3.65
CA LEU A 76 17.34 -22.69 2.32
C LEU A 76 17.89 -23.85 1.46
N ALA A 77 18.16 -25.00 2.07
CA ALA A 77 18.69 -26.18 1.40
C ALA A 77 17.73 -26.70 0.32
N GLY A 78 18.29 -27.05 -0.85
CA GLY A 78 17.52 -27.60 -1.98
C GLY A 78 16.57 -26.61 -2.67
N LEU A 79 16.49 -25.36 -2.23
CA LEU A 79 15.71 -24.34 -2.92
C LEU A 79 16.31 -24.01 -4.29
N SER A 80 15.43 -23.79 -5.26
CA SER A 80 15.71 -23.16 -6.54
C SER A 80 14.77 -21.97 -6.75
N PRO A 81 15.17 -20.97 -7.56
CA PRO A 81 14.30 -19.83 -7.86
C PRO A 81 12.95 -20.28 -8.45
N ASP A 82 11.91 -19.49 -8.23
CA ASP A 82 10.60 -19.68 -8.83
C ASP A 82 10.39 -18.72 -10.03
N PRO A 83 10.44 -19.20 -11.28
CA PRO A 83 10.29 -18.32 -12.45
C PRO A 83 8.95 -17.59 -12.50
N SER A 84 7.91 -18.13 -11.86
CA SER A 84 6.60 -17.48 -11.83
C SER A 84 6.61 -16.21 -10.98
N VAL A 85 7.39 -16.18 -9.89
CA VAL A 85 7.58 -15.03 -9.00
C VAL A 85 8.24 -13.87 -9.75
N ILE A 86 9.30 -14.14 -10.52
CA ILE A 86 9.99 -13.12 -11.32
C ILE A 86 9.08 -12.51 -12.39
N ARG A 87 8.31 -13.36 -13.08
CA ARG A 87 7.32 -12.89 -14.07
C ARG A 87 6.25 -12.00 -13.43
N LEU A 88 5.82 -12.31 -12.21
CA LEU A 88 4.82 -11.53 -11.48
C LEU A 88 5.39 -10.20 -10.97
N ASP A 89 6.65 -10.16 -10.53
CA ASP A 89 7.31 -8.90 -10.15
C ASP A 89 7.44 -7.93 -11.34
N GLY A 90 7.65 -8.45 -12.55
CA GLY A 90 7.74 -7.63 -13.77
C GLY A 90 6.40 -7.07 -14.29
N ASN A 91 5.27 -7.64 -13.86
CA ASN A 91 3.94 -7.32 -14.40
C ASN A 91 3.06 -6.67 -13.32
N GLN A 92 2.82 -5.35 -13.43
CA GLN A 92 1.99 -4.60 -12.47
C GLN A 92 0.72 -4.01 -13.14
N PRO A 93 -0.27 -4.84 -13.49
CA PRO A 93 -1.48 -4.43 -14.21
C PRO A 93 -2.42 -3.53 -13.39
N GLU A 94 -2.29 -3.46 -12.08
CA GLU A 94 -3.16 -2.64 -11.21
C GLU A 94 -2.98 -1.14 -11.47
N PHE A 95 -1.80 -0.71 -11.91
CA PHE A 95 -1.52 0.71 -12.22
C PHE A 95 -2.21 1.23 -13.48
N SER A 96 -2.84 0.36 -14.30
CA SER A 96 -3.59 0.79 -15.47
C SER A 96 -5.06 1.08 -15.19
N ARG A 97 -5.62 0.56 -14.10
CA ARG A 97 -7.07 0.64 -13.84
C ARG A 97 -7.45 2.01 -13.26
N PRO A 98 -8.52 2.65 -13.76
CA PRO A 98 -9.10 3.82 -13.11
C PRO A 98 -9.55 3.47 -11.69
N VAL A 99 -9.43 4.43 -10.76
CA VAL A 99 -9.75 4.21 -9.34
C VAL A 99 -11.22 3.78 -9.17
N GLY A 100 -12.16 4.44 -9.86
CA GLY A 100 -13.58 4.09 -9.79
C GLY A 100 -13.87 2.66 -10.22
N ALA A 101 -13.27 2.20 -11.32
CA ALA A 101 -13.44 0.82 -11.79
C ALA A 101 -12.91 -0.21 -10.77
N TYR A 102 -11.78 0.08 -10.12
CA TYR A 102 -11.26 -0.75 -9.03
C TYR A 102 -12.21 -0.76 -7.81
N VAL A 103 -12.65 0.41 -7.37
CA VAL A 103 -13.54 0.56 -6.20
C VAL A 103 -14.89 -0.11 -6.47
N GLN A 104 -15.51 0.11 -7.62
CA GLN A 104 -16.77 -0.53 -8.01
C GLN A 104 -16.68 -2.06 -8.04
N ASN A 105 -15.55 -2.61 -8.47
CA ASN A 105 -15.32 -4.06 -8.44
C ASN A 105 -15.19 -4.59 -6.99
N ALA A 106 -14.45 -3.87 -6.15
CA ALA A 106 -14.26 -4.25 -4.76
C ALA A 106 -15.55 -4.11 -3.93
N VAL A 107 -16.28 -3.01 -4.10
CA VAL A 107 -17.49 -2.65 -3.33
C VAL A 107 -18.75 -3.23 -3.99
N SER A 108 -18.69 -4.48 -4.41
CA SER A 108 -19.84 -5.18 -5.02
C SER A 108 -20.89 -5.55 -3.96
N ALA A 109 -22.16 -5.56 -4.36
CA ALA A 109 -23.27 -6.00 -3.50
C ALA A 109 -23.06 -7.42 -2.96
N GLN A 110 -22.48 -8.31 -3.77
CA GLN A 110 -22.12 -9.66 -3.36
C GLN A 110 -21.10 -9.65 -2.22
N ARG A 111 -20.00 -8.88 -2.35
CA ARG A 111 -18.97 -8.81 -1.31
C ARG A 111 -19.51 -8.20 -0.02
N ILE A 112 -20.34 -7.16 -0.12
CA ILE A 112 -21.01 -6.54 1.04
C ILE A 112 -21.90 -7.57 1.74
N SER A 113 -22.72 -8.31 1.01
CA SER A 113 -23.57 -9.36 1.59
C SER A 113 -22.74 -10.43 2.29
N GLN A 114 -21.70 -10.94 1.63
CA GLN A 114 -20.80 -11.93 2.21
C GLN A 114 -20.07 -11.43 3.46
N GLY A 115 -19.76 -10.14 3.51
CA GLY A 115 -19.16 -9.48 4.67
C GLY A 115 -20.14 -9.40 5.85
N ARG A 116 -21.41 -9.06 5.60
CA ARG A 116 -22.46 -9.08 6.64
C ARG A 116 -22.64 -10.47 7.24
N ASP A 117 -22.70 -11.49 6.39
CA ASP A 117 -22.83 -12.90 6.83
C ASP A 117 -21.64 -13.36 7.68
N ARG A 118 -20.47 -12.71 7.51
CA ARG A 118 -19.22 -13.05 8.20
C ARG A 118 -18.85 -12.09 9.32
N LEU A 119 -19.70 -11.10 9.65
CA LEU A 119 -19.39 -10.10 10.67
C LEU A 119 -19.05 -10.73 12.02
N SER A 120 -19.71 -11.85 12.36
CA SER A 120 -19.44 -12.65 13.56
C SER A 120 -18.02 -13.21 13.65
N SER A 121 -17.31 -13.37 12.51
CA SER A 121 -15.94 -13.87 12.47
C SER A 121 -14.93 -12.88 13.04
N ALA A 122 -15.24 -11.57 12.97
CA ALA A 122 -14.41 -10.54 13.63
C ALA A 122 -14.68 -10.57 15.14
N PRO A 123 -13.67 -10.87 15.98
CA PRO A 123 -13.87 -10.92 17.43
C PRO A 123 -14.36 -9.58 17.98
N VAL A 124 -15.37 -9.61 18.84
CA VAL A 124 -15.85 -8.39 19.54
C VAL A 124 -14.73 -7.77 20.38
N ALA A 125 -13.84 -8.61 20.92
CA ALA A 125 -12.67 -8.17 21.65
C ALA A 125 -11.73 -7.28 20.82
N ALA A 126 -11.66 -7.46 19.49
CA ALA A 126 -10.83 -6.63 18.62
C ALA A 126 -11.34 -5.18 18.62
N GLU A 127 -12.64 -4.98 18.47
CA GLU A 127 -13.26 -3.64 18.52
C GLU A 127 -13.15 -3.02 19.90
N GLN A 128 -13.43 -3.80 20.96
CA GLN A 128 -13.33 -3.29 22.34
C GLN A 128 -11.91 -2.87 22.71
N ARG A 129 -10.91 -3.68 22.33
CA ARG A 129 -9.51 -3.42 22.65
C ARG A 129 -8.94 -2.29 21.81
N TYR A 130 -9.11 -2.34 20.49
CA TYR A 130 -8.42 -1.48 19.52
C TYR A 130 -9.29 -0.33 18.99
N GLY A 131 -10.60 -0.32 19.26
CA GLY A 131 -11.51 0.70 18.74
C GLY A 131 -11.74 0.66 17.23
N VAL A 132 -11.27 -0.39 16.55
CA VAL A 132 -11.44 -0.61 15.12
C VAL A 132 -12.80 -1.28 14.90
N PRO A 133 -13.71 -0.69 14.10
CA PRO A 133 -15.00 -1.30 13.78
C PRO A 133 -14.83 -2.66 13.11
N ARG A 134 -15.68 -3.62 13.47
CA ARG A 134 -15.62 -4.99 12.94
C ARG A 134 -15.84 -5.02 11.43
N GLU A 135 -16.63 -4.11 10.90
CA GLU A 135 -16.88 -3.96 9.47
C GLU A 135 -15.62 -3.57 8.70
N ILE A 136 -14.74 -2.74 9.29
CA ILE A 136 -13.43 -2.40 8.70
C ILE A 136 -12.54 -3.65 8.65
N LEU A 137 -12.50 -4.43 9.74
CA LEU A 137 -11.72 -5.67 9.80
C LEU A 137 -12.19 -6.69 8.77
N VAL A 138 -13.51 -6.88 8.66
CA VAL A 138 -14.09 -7.80 7.67
C VAL A 138 -13.90 -7.30 6.25
N ALA A 139 -13.96 -5.98 6.00
CA ALA A 139 -13.64 -5.42 4.70
C ALA A 139 -12.17 -5.65 4.30
N ILE A 140 -11.23 -5.51 5.24
CA ILE A 140 -9.82 -5.87 5.04
C ILE A 140 -9.70 -7.35 4.68
N TRP A 141 -10.31 -8.23 5.47
CA TRP A 141 -10.27 -9.67 5.23
C TRP A 141 -10.89 -10.08 3.88
N ALA A 142 -11.96 -9.39 3.46
CA ALA A 142 -12.56 -9.56 2.14
C ALA A 142 -11.59 -9.17 1.01
N GLN A 143 -10.89 -8.05 1.18
CA GLN A 143 -9.98 -7.50 0.17
C GLN A 143 -8.67 -8.28 0.07
N GLU A 144 -8.11 -8.67 1.21
CA GLU A 144 -6.80 -9.32 1.27
C GLU A 144 -6.85 -10.77 0.80
N SER A 145 -7.88 -11.52 1.19
CA SER A 145 -7.90 -12.96 0.96
C SER A 145 -9.26 -13.55 0.60
N ALA A 146 -10.22 -12.73 0.19
CA ALA A 146 -11.59 -13.16 -0.07
C ALA A 146 -12.15 -13.97 1.11
N PHE A 147 -12.01 -13.44 2.32
CA PHE A 147 -12.39 -14.10 3.57
C PHE A 147 -11.62 -15.41 3.82
N GLY A 148 -10.31 -15.39 3.59
CA GLY A 148 -9.41 -16.52 3.80
C GLY A 148 -9.46 -17.60 2.71
N GLN A 149 -10.28 -17.44 1.67
CA GLN A 149 -10.39 -18.41 0.57
C GLN A 149 -9.22 -18.34 -0.42
N VAL A 150 -8.58 -17.17 -0.53
CA VAL A 150 -7.51 -16.89 -1.49
C VAL A 150 -6.32 -16.29 -0.74
N GLN A 151 -5.48 -17.13 -0.16
CA GLN A 151 -4.29 -16.70 0.61
C GLN A 151 -2.99 -16.75 -0.21
N GLY A 152 -3.04 -17.44 -1.36
CA GLY A 152 -1.87 -17.86 -2.13
C GLY A 152 -1.30 -19.19 -1.65
N ASP A 153 -0.65 -19.92 -2.55
CA ASP A 153 -0.12 -21.28 -2.36
C ASP A 153 1.41 -21.36 -2.47
N HIS A 154 2.07 -20.23 -2.73
CA HIS A 154 3.51 -20.15 -2.85
C HIS A 154 4.17 -20.44 -1.49
N ASP A 155 5.32 -21.14 -1.53
CA ASP A 155 6.22 -21.22 -0.37
C ASP A 155 6.86 -19.84 -0.16
N VAL A 156 6.55 -19.19 0.97
CA VAL A 156 6.99 -17.82 1.27
C VAL A 156 8.52 -17.72 1.33
N ILE A 157 9.21 -18.75 1.84
CA ILE A 157 10.68 -18.78 1.89
C ILE A 157 11.23 -18.81 0.46
N ARG A 158 10.69 -19.68 -0.40
CA ARG A 158 11.12 -19.77 -1.80
C ARG A 158 10.84 -18.48 -2.57
N SER A 159 9.66 -17.89 -2.37
CA SER A 159 9.25 -16.63 -3.02
C SER A 159 10.18 -15.48 -2.64
N LEU A 160 10.41 -15.26 -1.35
CA LEU A 160 11.25 -14.16 -0.88
C LEU A 160 12.73 -14.39 -1.25
N ALA A 161 13.22 -15.63 -1.22
CA ALA A 161 14.56 -15.95 -1.71
C ALA A 161 14.72 -15.68 -3.21
N THR A 162 13.68 -15.98 -4.01
CA THR A 162 13.66 -15.67 -5.44
C THR A 162 13.73 -14.16 -5.68
N LEU A 163 12.92 -13.37 -4.95
CA LEU A 163 12.90 -11.91 -5.06
C LEU A 163 14.18 -11.24 -4.53
N ALA A 164 14.79 -11.82 -3.50
CA ALA A 164 16.06 -11.33 -2.97
C ALA A 164 17.23 -11.58 -3.95
N HIS A 165 17.19 -12.73 -4.64
CA HIS A 165 18.17 -13.03 -5.68
C HIS A 165 18.01 -12.12 -6.91
N ASP A 166 16.80 -12.04 -7.48
CA ASP A 166 16.60 -11.53 -8.85
C ASP A 166 15.35 -10.63 -9.01
N GLY A 167 14.75 -10.20 -7.90
CA GLY A 167 13.64 -9.25 -7.92
C GLY A 167 14.10 -7.79 -8.03
N ARG A 168 13.17 -6.88 -8.27
CA ARG A 168 13.46 -5.42 -8.32
C ARG A 168 13.81 -4.81 -6.96
N ARG A 169 13.32 -5.40 -5.86
CA ARG A 169 13.47 -4.88 -4.48
C ARG A 169 14.24 -5.88 -3.61
N ARG A 170 15.45 -6.20 -4.02
CA ARG A 170 16.29 -7.28 -3.45
C ARG A 170 16.51 -7.12 -1.95
N ASP A 171 16.98 -5.94 -1.52
CA ASP A 171 17.30 -5.69 -0.11
C ASP A 171 16.06 -5.82 0.80
N TRP A 172 14.92 -5.33 0.35
CA TRP A 172 13.66 -5.50 1.07
C TRP A 172 13.27 -6.98 1.17
N ALA A 173 13.41 -7.73 0.07
CA ALA A 173 13.11 -9.16 0.06
C ALA A 173 14.09 -9.96 0.96
N GLU A 174 15.37 -9.56 1.06
CA GLU A 174 16.33 -10.15 2.00
C GLU A 174 15.88 -9.96 3.45
N GLU A 175 15.48 -8.74 3.84
CA GLU A 175 14.98 -8.51 5.20
C GLU A 175 13.71 -9.31 5.47
N GLN A 176 12.75 -9.36 4.54
CA GLN A 176 11.54 -10.15 4.71
C GLN A 176 11.81 -11.66 4.78
N LEU A 177 12.78 -12.17 4.01
CA LEU A 177 13.20 -13.55 4.07
C LEU A 177 13.79 -13.89 5.44
N LYS A 178 14.66 -13.04 5.98
CA LYS A 178 15.22 -13.18 7.33
C LYS A 178 14.10 -13.22 8.37
N GLU A 179 13.12 -12.34 8.28
CA GLU A 179 11.96 -12.32 9.18
C GLU A 179 11.14 -13.62 9.06
N ALA A 180 10.91 -14.12 7.85
CA ALA A 180 10.19 -15.38 7.60
C ALA A 180 10.93 -16.62 8.15
N LEU A 181 12.24 -16.68 7.96
CA LEU A 181 13.07 -17.73 8.54
C LEU A 181 13.07 -17.66 10.08
N THR A 182 13.05 -16.45 10.64
CA THR A 182 12.99 -16.24 12.09
C THR A 182 11.65 -16.73 12.68
N ILE A 183 10.53 -16.59 11.97
CA ILE A 183 9.23 -17.17 12.37
C ILE A 183 9.35 -18.69 12.60
N ILE A 184 10.06 -19.39 11.69
CA ILE A 184 10.29 -20.83 11.78
C ILE A 184 11.20 -21.16 12.98
N VAL A 185 12.31 -20.43 13.13
CA VAL A 185 13.28 -20.66 14.22
C VAL A 185 12.67 -20.41 15.60
N GLU A 186 11.81 -19.41 15.74
CA GLU A 186 11.08 -19.13 16.98
C GLU A 186 9.92 -20.11 17.24
N GLY A 187 9.66 -21.05 16.32
CA GLY A 187 8.61 -22.06 16.46
C GLY A 187 7.19 -21.51 16.33
N ARG A 188 7.01 -20.27 15.85
CA ARG A 188 5.68 -19.63 15.72
C ARG A 188 4.84 -20.30 14.64
N ALA A 189 5.46 -20.71 13.54
CA ALA A 189 4.80 -21.49 12.50
C ALA A 189 5.83 -22.36 11.75
N PRO A 190 5.48 -23.61 11.40
CA PRO A 190 6.36 -24.45 10.59
C PRO A 190 6.38 -23.97 9.14
N ARG A 191 7.46 -24.23 8.42
CA ARG A 191 7.60 -23.87 7.00
C ARG A 191 6.43 -24.33 6.12
N SER A 192 5.89 -25.51 6.39
CA SER A 192 4.73 -26.05 5.65
C SER A 192 3.50 -25.14 5.73
N ARG A 193 3.37 -24.35 6.80
CA ARG A 193 2.30 -23.37 7.00
C ARG A 193 2.61 -22.00 6.40
N LEU A 194 3.88 -21.65 6.16
CA LEU A 194 4.29 -20.37 5.57
C LEU A 194 3.95 -20.32 4.06
N LYS A 195 2.64 -20.27 3.81
CA LYS A 195 2.02 -20.11 2.50
C LYS A 195 1.51 -18.69 2.33
N GLY A 196 1.57 -18.20 1.10
CA GLY A 196 1.21 -16.82 0.82
C GLY A 196 1.23 -16.48 -0.67
N SER A 197 1.14 -15.18 -0.92
CA SER A 197 1.31 -14.62 -2.26
C SER A 197 2.74 -14.82 -2.77
N TRP A 198 2.92 -14.63 -4.08
CA TRP A 198 4.24 -14.64 -4.73
C TRP A 198 5.21 -13.60 -4.13
N ALA A 199 4.69 -12.55 -3.48
CA ALA A 199 5.49 -11.50 -2.86
C ALA A 199 5.80 -11.77 -1.37
N GLY A 200 5.34 -12.90 -0.82
CA GLY A 200 5.58 -13.28 0.58
C GLY A 200 4.54 -12.76 1.58
N ALA A 201 3.43 -12.17 1.12
CA ALA A 201 2.31 -11.81 1.99
C ALA A 201 1.57 -13.07 2.44
N MET A 202 1.42 -13.29 3.75
CA MET A 202 1.09 -14.57 4.34
C MET A 202 -0.36 -14.64 4.82
N GLY A 203 -0.97 -15.82 4.68
CA GLY A 203 -2.22 -16.15 5.37
C GLY A 203 -3.44 -15.32 4.95
N GLN A 204 -4.46 -15.32 5.79
CA GLN A 204 -5.71 -14.60 5.58
C GLN A 204 -5.54 -13.07 5.70
N SER A 205 -4.59 -12.62 6.55
CA SER A 205 -4.31 -11.21 6.75
C SER A 205 -3.37 -10.62 5.70
N GLN A 206 -2.75 -11.45 4.86
CA GLN A 206 -1.69 -11.04 3.91
C GLN A 206 -0.57 -10.24 4.60
N PHE A 207 -0.25 -10.59 5.85
CA PHE A 207 0.86 -9.96 6.55
C PHE A 207 2.19 -10.35 5.92
N MET A 208 3.05 -9.35 5.70
CA MET A 208 4.46 -9.60 5.49
C MET A 208 5.09 -10.21 6.76
N PRO A 209 6.15 -11.02 6.64
CA PRO A 209 6.82 -11.67 7.78
C PRO A 209 7.17 -10.74 8.95
N ASP A 210 7.67 -9.53 8.67
CA ASP A 210 7.98 -8.54 9.71
C ASP A 210 6.73 -8.09 10.50
N ASN A 211 5.63 -7.82 9.78
CA ASN A 211 4.36 -7.48 10.39
C ASN A 211 3.79 -8.64 11.20
N TYR A 212 3.92 -9.89 10.73
CA TYR A 212 3.52 -11.06 11.52
C TYR A 212 4.29 -11.12 12.84
N ARG A 213 5.62 -11.01 12.81
CA ARG A 213 6.43 -11.09 14.04
C ARG A 213 6.11 -9.98 15.05
N ARG A 214 5.80 -8.78 14.55
CA ARG A 214 5.56 -7.58 15.39
C ARG A 214 4.12 -7.42 15.85
N LEU A 215 3.15 -7.83 15.04
CA LEU A 215 1.75 -7.44 15.20
C LEU A 215 0.77 -8.61 15.26
N ALA A 216 1.18 -9.82 14.89
CA ALA A 216 0.26 -10.95 14.96
C ALA A 216 -0.05 -11.31 16.42
N VAL A 217 -1.34 -11.51 16.69
CA VAL A 217 -1.87 -11.75 18.03
C VAL A 217 -2.88 -12.90 17.99
N ASP A 218 -2.88 -13.68 19.06
CA ASP A 218 -3.87 -14.72 19.33
C ASP A 218 -5.22 -14.03 19.61
N GLY A 219 -6.19 -14.32 18.76
CA GLY A 219 -7.52 -13.70 18.75
C GLY A 219 -8.61 -14.57 19.38
N ASP A 220 -8.41 -15.88 19.49
CA ASP A 220 -9.36 -16.82 20.09
C ASP A 220 -8.91 -17.39 21.46
N GLY A 221 -7.66 -17.14 21.85
CA GLY A 221 -7.11 -17.43 23.17
C GLY A 221 -6.59 -18.86 23.32
N ASP A 222 -6.32 -19.57 22.22
CA ASP A 222 -5.85 -20.96 22.23
C ASP A 222 -4.32 -21.10 22.46
N GLY A 223 -3.60 -19.98 22.52
CA GLY A 223 -2.15 -19.92 22.72
C GLY A 223 -1.33 -20.01 21.43
N VAL A 224 -1.97 -20.10 20.27
CA VAL A 224 -1.34 -20.15 18.94
C VAL A 224 -1.72 -18.90 18.15
N VAL A 225 -0.81 -18.42 17.30
CA VAL A 225 -1.09 -17.31 16.38
C VAL A 225 -1.10 -17.84 14.95
N ASP A 226 -2.26 -18.30 14.49
CA ASP A 226 -2.52 -18.90 13.18
C ASP A 226 -3.33 -17.97 12.26
N ILE A 227 -2.64 -16.99 11.66
CA ILE A 227 -3.24 -16.11 10.63
C ILE A 227 -3.64 -16.83 9.33
N TRP A 228 -3.36 -18.13 9.17
CA TRP A 228 -3.71 -18.91 7.99
C TRP A 228 -5.06 -19.60 8.14
N ASN A 229 -5.35 -20.15 9.33
CA ASN A 229 -6.57 -20.94 9.56
C ASN A 229 -7.54 -20.33 10.58
N SER A 230 -7.10 -19.40 11.44
CA SER A 230 -7.97 -18.71 12.39
C SER A 230 -8.36 -17.32 11.87
N PRO A 231 -9.64 -17.10 11.48
CA PRO A 231 -10.13 -15.75 11.21
C PRO A 231 -10.02 -14.84 12.43
N ALA A 232 -10.14 -15.39 13.65
CA ALA A 232 -10.02 -14.63 14.87
C ALA A 232 -8.62 -14.00 14.99
N ASP A 233 -7.56 -14.80 14.79
CA ASP A 233 -6.18 -14.32 14.82
C ASP A 233 -5.91 -13.33 13.69
N ALA A 234 -6.34 -13.64 12.47
CA ALA A 234 -6.14 -12.76 11.33
C ALA A 234 -6.79 -11.38 11.54
N LEU A 235 -8.02 -11.35 12.04
CA LEU A 235 -8.78 -10.12 12.26
C LEU A 235 -8.32 -9.36 13.50
N MET A 236 -7.95 -10.06 14.57
CA MET A 236 -7.35 -9.45 15.77
C MET A 236 -5.97 -8.84 15.46
N SER A 237 -5.18 -9.52 14.62
CA SER A 237 -3.89 -9.01 14.11
C SER A 237 -4.07 -7.79 13.22
N ALA A 238 -5.05 -7.80 12.31
CA ALA A 238 -5.38 -6.64 11.50
C ALA A 238 -5.79 -5.43 12.37
N ALA A 239 -6.58 -5.66 13.43
CA ALA A 239 -6.96 -4.62 14.38
C ALA A 239 -5.74 -4.05 15.13
N ASN A 240 -4.83 -4.91 15.58
CA ASN A 240 -3.60 -4.50 16.24
C ASN A 240 -2.69 -3.67 15.32
N LEU A 241 -2.64 -3.99 14.02
CA LEU A 241 -1.90 -3.18 13.04
C LEU A 241 -2.48 -1.77 12.93
N LEU A 242 -3.80 -1.63 12.81
CA LEU A 242 -4.43 -0.32 12.66
C LEU A 242 -4.32 0.51 13.96
N ASP A 243 -4.46 -0.13 15.12
CA ASP A 243 -4.26 0.53 16.43
C ASP A 243 -2.82 1.04 16.58
N ASN A 244 -1.83 0.18 16.30
CA ASN A 244 -0.42 0.58 16.34
C ASN A 244 -0.09 1.69 15.34
N ALA A 245 -0.82 1.76 14.23
CA ALA A 245 -0.75 2.83 13.25
C ALA A 245 -1.46 4.13 13.67
N GLY A 246 -2.20 4.12 14.80
CA GLY A 246 -2.84 5.29 15.40
C GLY A 246 -4.33 5.41 15.14
N TRP A 247 -5.06 4.30 14.95
CA TRP A 247 -6.52 4.29 14.75
C TRP A 247 -7.26 5.21 15.72
N LYS A 248 -8.07 6.12 15.17
CA LYS A 248 -8.90 7.05 15.93
C LYS A 248 -10.24 6.39 16.25
N ARG A 249 -10.37 5.87 17.47
CA ARG A 249 -11.62 5.28 17.98
C ARG A 249 -12.79 6.27 17.84
N GLY A 250 -13.94 5.76 17.38
CA GLY A 250 -15.18 6.53 17.29
C GLY A 250 -15.23 7.54 16.14
N GLN A 251 -14.19 7.61 15.31
CA GLN A 251 -14.17 8.46 14.11
C GLN A 251 -14.30 7.60 12.84
N GLY A 252 -14.98 8.14 11.84
CA GLY A 252 -15.04 7.58 10.50
C GLY A 252 -13.71 7.68 9.76
N TRP A 253 -13.69 7.17 8.54
CA TRP A 253 -12.50 7.16 7.69
C TRP A 253 -12.55 8.25 6.61
N HIS A 254 -13.73 8.67 6.18
CA HIS A 254 -13.92 9.74 5.19
C HIS A 254 -15.31 10.37 5.25
N TYR A 255 -15.49 11.42 4.47
CA TYR A 255 -16.78 11.89 3.98
C TYR A 255 -16.74 12.07 2.45
N GLU A 256 -17.83 11.76 1.76
CA GLU A 256 -18.06 12.29 0.41
C GLU A 256 -18.48 13.76 0.52
N VAL A 257 -17.90 14.62 -0.31
CA VAL A 257 -18.14 16.06 -0.29
C VAL A 257 -18.50 16.60 -1.67
N THR A 258 -19.24 17.71 -1.68
CA THR A 258 -19.43 18.53 -2.87
C THR A 258 -18.52 19.75 -2.76
N LEU A 259 -17.76 20.00 -3.83
CA LEU A 259 -16.89 21.16 -3.95
C LEU A 259 -17.62 22.30 -4.67
N PRO A 260 -17.40 23.58 -4.32
CA PRO A 260 -17.97 24.68 -5.08
C PRO A 260 -17.34 24.77 -6.48
N ARG A 261 -18.04 25.47 -7.40
CA ARG A 261 -17.63 25.56 -8.81
C ARG A 261 -16.23 26.17 -9.00
N ASP A 262 -15.84 27.09 -8.12
CA ASP A 262 -14.58 27.82 -8.10
C ASP A 262 -13.56 27.24 -7.12
N PHE A 263 -13.74 25.99 -6.69
CA PHE A 263 -12.80 25.33 -5.78
C PHE A 263 -11.36 25.33 -6.33
N ASP A 264 -10.41 25.70 -5.47
CA ASP A 264 -8.99 25.63 -5.79
C ASP A 264 -8.47 24.19 -5.70
N TYR A 265 -8.39 23.53 -6.84
CA TYR A 265 -7.91 22.15 -6.97
C TYR A 265 -6.44 21.97 -6.58
N ALA A 266 -5.65 23.04 -6.45
CA ALA A 266 -4.29 22.95 -5.92
C ALA A 266 -4.25 22.50 -4.45
N LEU A 267 -5.36 22.71 -3.72
CA LEU A 267 -5.53 22.26 -2.34
C LEU A 267 -5.74 20.75 -2.20
N ALA A 268 -6.12 20.05 -3.28
CA ALA A 268 -6.33 18.60 -3.25
C ALA A 268 -5.00 17.86 -3.01
N GLU A 269 -5.00 16.87 -2.13
CA GLU A 269 -3.78 16.19 -1.66
C GLU A 269 -2.73 17.13 -1.03
N GLY A 270 -3.14 18.32 -0.59
CA GLY A 270 -2.32 19.26 0.15
C GLY A 270 -2.25 18.97 1.65
N GLU A 271 -1.87 19.98 2.43
CA GLU A 271 -1.83 19.89 3.89
C GLU A 271 -3.19 19.51 4.47
N ARG A 272 -3.16 18.78 5.59
CA ARG A 272 -4.36 18.44 6.34
C ARG A 272 -4.88 19.68 7.06
N GLN A 273 -6.16 19.96 6.89
CA GLN A 273 -6.83 21.14 7.44
C GLN A 273 -8.11 20.75 8.19
N PRO A 274 -8.51 21.46 9.26
CA PRO A 274 -9.72 21.17 10.01
C PRO A 274 -10.98 21.41 9.18
N TRP A 275 -12.12 20.88 9.60
CA TRP A 275 -13.40 21.06 8.89
C TRP A 275 -13.74 22.53 8.63
N SER A 276 -13.49 23.41 9.60
CA SER A 276 -13.77 24.85 9.48
C SER A 276 -13.05 25.50 8.29
N TYR A 277 -11.83 25.06 7.95
CA TYR A 277 -11.07 25.56 6.81
C TYR A 277 -11.74 25.21 5.48
N TRP A 278 -12.24 23.97 5.36
CA TRP A 278 -12.92 23.46 4.17
C TRP A 278 -14.31 24.06 4.03
N ALA A 279 -15.06 24.14 5.12
CA ALA A 279 -16.39 24.75 5.15
C ALA A 279 -16.37 26.23 4.75
N GLN A 280 -15.38 27.00 5.21
CA GLN A 280 -15.18 28.41 4.78
C GLN A 280 -14.88 28.54 3.29
N ARG A 281 -14.42 27.47 2.64
CA ARG A 281 -14.19 27.38 1.19
C ARG A 281 -15.37 26.75 0.46
N GLY A 282 -16.55 26.70 1.07
CA GLY A 282 -17.77 26.22 0.43
C GLY A 282 -17.85 24.70 0.27
N VAL A 283 -16.94 23.93 0.86
CA VAL A 283 -17.04 22.46 0.88
C VAL A 283 -18.20 22.06 1.78
N VAL A 284 -19.09 21.21 1.26
CA VAL A 284 -20.23 20.65 2.01
C VAL A 284 -20.21 19.13 1.92
N LEU A 285 -20.78 18.43 2.91
CA LEU A 285 -20.95 16.98 2.80
C LEU A 285 -21.99 16.67 1.71
N ALA A 286 -21.70 15.71 0.84
CA ALA A 286 -22.59 15.39 -0.29
C ALA A 286 -23.97 14.88 0.17
N PRO A 287 -24.09 14.05 1.24
CA PRO A 287 -25.39 13.68 1.81
C PRO A 287 -26.04 14.79 2.66
N GLY A 288 -25.39 15.94 2.85
CA GLY A 288 -25.76 16.98 3.81
C GLY A 288 -25.24 16.73 5.23
N GLY A 289 -25.50 17.68 6.13
CA GLY A 289 -25.03 17.64 7.53
C GLY A 289 -23.60 18.15 7.71
N THR A 290 -23.00 17.82 8.86
CA THR A 290 -21.62 18.20 9.23
C THR A 290 -20.91 17.01 9.88
N PRO A 291 -19.57 16.93 9.82
CA PRO A 291 -18.81 15.93 10.56
C PRO A 291 -19.10 15.97 12.07
N SER A 292 -18.83 14.88 12.79
CA SER A 292 -18.97 14.88 14.25
C SER A 292 -18.02 15.89 14.90
N THR A 293 -18.32 16.36 16.11
CA THR A 293 -17.46 17.32 16.83
C THR A 293 -16.01 16.86 16.93
N ALA A 294 -15.79 15.55 17.13
CA ALA A 294 -14.44 14.98 17.19
C ALA A 294 -13.71 15.07 15.84
N GLU A 295 -14.40 14.80 14.73
CA GLU A 295 -13.81 14.83 13.39
C GLU A 295 -13.66 16.25 12.85
N GLN A 296 -14.47 17.21 13.29
CA GLN A 296 -14.31 18.61 12.90
C GLN A 296 -12.97 19.21 13.33
N ALA A 297 -12.44 18.74 14.46
CA ALA A 297 -11.15 19.16 15.00
C ALA A 297 -9.94 18.46 14.35
N GLU A 298 -10.17 17.37 13.61
CA GLU A 298 -9.09 16.61 12.97
C GLU A 298 -8.65 17.27 11.66
N GLY A 299 -7.36 17.14 11.35
CA GLY A 299 -6.85 17.53 10.05
C GLY A 299 -7.27 16.54 8.96
N ALA A 300 -8.00 17.01 7.96
CA ALA A 300 -8.47 16.23 6.82
C ALA A 300 -8.01 16.83 5.49
N THR A 301 -7.98 16.01 4.43
CA THR A 301 -7.49 16.40 3.11
C THR A 301 -8.51 16.03 2.03
N ILE A 302 -8.69 16.91 1.04
CA ILE A 302 -9.50 16.61 -0.14
C ILE A 302 -8.75 15.65 -1.06
N LEU A 303 -9.40 14.55 -1.43
CA LEU A 303 -8.94 13.59 -2.42
C LEU A 303 -9.88 13.57 -3.63
N LEU A 304 -9.29 13.52 -4.83
CA LEU A 304 -9.98 13.51 -6.12
C LEU A 304 -9.47 12.33 -6.97
N PRO A 305 -9.90 11.09 -6.69
CA PRO A 305 -9.27 9.91 -7.27
C PRO A 305 -9.45 9.78 -8.80
N GLN A 306 -10.43 10.48 -9.38
CA GLN A 306 -10.63 10.63 -10.82
C GLN A 306 -10.93 12.09 -11.20
N GLY A 307 -10.24 13.04 -10.56
CA GLY A 307 -10.32 14.45 -10.92
C GLY A 307 -11.64 15.13 -10.55
N ALA A 308 -11.86 16.31 -11.14
CA ALA A 308 -12.97 17.22 -10.81
C ALA A 308 -14.36 16.69 -11.16
N ASN A 309 -14.44 15.74 -12.10
CA ASN A 309 -15.70 15.19 -12.59
C ASN A 309 -16.16 13.93 -11.82
N GLY A 310 -15.33 13.42 -10.91
CA GLY A 310 -15.65 12.27 -10.07
C GLY A 310 -16.08 12.64 -8.65
N PRO A 311 -16.35 11.64 -7.81
CA PRO A 311 -16.63 11.88 -6.40
C PRO A 311 -15.40 12.50 -5.71
N ALA A 312 -15.66 13.50 -4.87
CA ALA A 312 -14.67 14.15 -4.02
C ALA A 312 -14.80 13.65 -2.58
N PHE A 313 -13.67 13.47 -1.92
CA PHE A 313 -13.62 12.92 -0.57
C PHE A 313 -12.86 13.83 0.37
N LEU A 314 -13.43 14.08 1.55
CA LEU A 314 -12.70 14.59 2.70
C LEU A 314 -12.13 13.39 3.48
N ALA A 315 -10.86 13.09 3.29
CA ALA A 315 -10.17 11.98 3.94
C ALA A 315 -9.75 12.33 5.37
N LEU A 316 -10.28 11.58 6.34
CA LEU A 316 -9.99 11.72 7.76
C LEU A 316 -8.70 10.96 8.14
N PRO A 317 -8.14 11.13 9.36
CA PRO A 317 -6.96 10.39 9.80
C PRO A 317 -7.06 8.87 9.57
N ASN A 318 -8.22 8.27 9.85
CA ASN A 318 -8.44 6.83 9.68
C ASN A 318 -8.30 6.34 8.23
N HIS A 319 -8.58 7.17 7.20
CA HIS A 319 -8.27 6.81 5.81
C HIS A 319 -6.76 6.54 5.63
N TYR A 320 -5.91 7.37 6.21
CA TYR A 320 -4.46 7.21 6.14
C TYR A 320 -3.95 6.05 7.01
N ILE A 321 -4.70 5.67 8.05
CA ILE A 321 -4.38 4.53 8.90
C ILE A 321 -4.72 3.22 8.17
N ILE A 322 -5.85 3.14 7.45
CA ILE A 322 -6.13 2.02 6.53
C ILE A 322 -4.99 1.85 5.51
N ARG A 323 -4.41 2.96 5.04
CA ARG A 323 -3.28 2.95 4.10
C ARG A 323 -1.97 2.42 4.70
N ARG A 324 -1.89 2.18 6.00
CA ARG A 324 -0.77 1.43 6.61
C ARG A 324 -0.83 -0.06 6.32
N TYR A 325 -1.99 -0.58 5.97
CA TYR A 325 -2.16 -1.94 5.47
C TYR A 325 -1.67 -2.04 4.03
N ASN A 326 -2.12 -1.11 3.18
CA ASN A 326 -1.71 -0.99 1.79
C ASN A 326 -1.78 0.50 1.37
N ASN A 327 -0.64 1.07 0.95
CA ASN A 327 -0.51 2.51 0.71
C ASN A 327 -1.13 2.96 -0.63
N SER A 328 -2.45 2.81 -0.77
CA SER A 328 -3.23 3.18 -1.94
C SER A 328 -4.54 3.86 -1.54
N VAL A 329 -4.85 4.99 -2.20
CA VAL A 329 -6.14 5.69 -2.04
C VAL A 329 -7.28 4.79 -2.51
N ALA A 330 -7.13 4.12 -3.65
CA ALA A 330 -8.13 3.20 -4.18
C ALA A 330 -8.39 2.05 -3.20
N TYR A 331 -7.34 1.49 -2.60
CA TYR A 331 -7.47 0.46 -1.57
C TYR A 331 -8.26 0.96 -0.36
N ALA A 332 -7.88 2.11 0.21
CA ALA A 332 -8.56 2.63 1.39
C ALA A 332 -10.03 3.00 1.12
N LEU A 333 -10.35 3.51 -0.06
CA LEU A 333 -11.74 3.72 -0.50
C LEU A 333 -12.49 2.39 -0.60
N ALA A 334 -11.88 1.36 -1.20
CA ALA A 334 -12.48 0.03 -1.31
C ALA A 334 -12.78 -0.61 0.06
N ILE A 335 -11.82 -0.56 0.99
CA ILE A 335 -12.02 -1.06 2.37
C ILE A 335 -13.14 -0.29 3.05
N GLY A 336 -13.02 1.03 3.09
CA GLY A 336 -13.93 1.88 3.82
C GLY A 336 -15.36 1.81 3.29
N MET A 337 -15.55 1.86 1.97
CA MET A 337 -16.88 1.77 1.36
C MET A 337 -17.48 0.36 1.47
N THR A 338 -16.66 -0.69 1.44
CA THR A 338 -17.13 -2.06 1.72
C THR A 338 -17.61 -2.15 3.17
N ALA A 339 -16.85 -1.59 4.12
CA ALA A 339 -17.23 -1.55 5.53
C ALA A 339 -18.51 -0.73 5.77
N ASP A 340 -18.64 0.44 5.14
CA ASP A 340 -19.85 1.27 5.19
C ASP A 340 -21.05 0.50 4.63
N GLY A 341 -20.87 -0.21 3.51
CA GLY A 341 -21.88 -1.09 2.93
C GLY A 341 -22.27 -2.23 3.87
N ILE A 342 -21.31 -2.90 4.53
CA ILE A 342 -21.58 -3.94 5.53
C ILE A 342 -22.42 -3.35 6.68
N ALA A 343 -22.06 -2.16 7.17
CA ALA A 343 -22.79 -1.42 8.20
C ALA A 343 -24.17 -0.89 7.75
N GLY A 344 -24.54 -1.05 6.48
CA GLY A 344 -25.83 -0.59 5.95
C GLY A 344 -25.89 0.90 5.66
N ARG A 345 -24.75 1.59 5.58
CA ARG A 345 -24.69 3.01 5.23
C ARG A 345 -24.95 3.21 3.73
N PRO A 346 -25.47 4.38 3.32
CA PRO A 346 -25.64 4.71 1.91
C PRO A 346 -24.31 4.66 1.14
N GLY A 347 -24.40 4.31 -0.15
CA GLY A 347 -23.27 4.43 -1.08
C GLY A 347 -23.02 5.88 -1.51
N LEU A 348 -22.16 6.04 -2.52
CA LEU A 348 -21.84 7.35 -3.09
C LEU A 348 -23.06 8.05 -3.69
N VAL A 349 -23.09 9.37 -3.52
CA VAL A 349 -24.03 10.28 -4.17
C VAL A 349 -23.59 10.52 -5.62
N ALA A 350 -22.31 10.80 -5.84
CA ALA A 350 -21.74 11.03 -7.16
C ALA A 350 -21.35 9.70 -7.84
N ALA A 351 -21.57 9.63 -9.15
CA ALA A 351 -21.11 8.51 -9.97
C ALA A 351 -19.63 8.65 -10.31
N TRP A 352 -18.93 7.52 -10.41
CA TRP A 352 -17.58 7.49 -10.98
C TRP A 352 -17.63 7.77 -12.49
N PRO A 353 -16.69 8.56 -13.05
CA PRO A 353 -16.54 8.72 -14.49
C PRO A 353 -16.18 7.39 -15.16
N ASP A 354 -16.78 7.12 -16.31
CA ASP A 354 -16.39 5.99 -17.17
C ASP A 354 -15.16 6.38 -18.00
N GLU A 355 -14.03 5.75 -17.69
CA GLU A 355 -12.73 6.11 -18.25
C GLU A 355 -11.97 4.89 -18.73
N ALA A 356 -11.31 5.03 -19.88
CA ALA A 356 -10.41 4.02 -20.38
C ALA A 356 -9.18 3.87 -19.47
N PRO A 357 -8.68 2.63 -19.24
CA PRO A 357 -7.46 2.41 -18.49
C PRO A 357 -6.25 3.02 -19.21
N LEU A 358 -5.31 3.55 -18.43
CA LEU A 358 -4.04 4.06 -18.96
C LEU A 358 -3.09 2.91 -19.28
N SER A 359 -2.50 2.89 -20.47
CA SER A 359 -1.40 1.97 -20.77
C SER A 359 -0.13 2.36 -20.00
N ARG A 360 0.80 1.41 -19.82
CA ARG A 360 2.10 1.71 -19.19
C ARG A 360 2.88 2.75 -20.01
N ASP A 361 2.82 2.66 -21.33
CA ASP A 361 3.49 3.58 -22.24
C ASP A 361 2.88 4.99 -22.16
N GLN A 362 1.56 5.10 -22.00
CA GLN A 362 0.89 6.39 -21.77
C GLN A 362 1.35 7.03 -20.45
N ARG A 363 1.43 6.25 -19.36
CA ARG A 363 1.88 6.79 -18.05
C ARG A 363 3.33 7.26 -18.08
N LEU A 364 4.23 6.43 -18.63
CA LEU A 364 5.64 6.78 -18.77
C LEU A 364 5.85 7.96 -19.74
N GLY A 365 5.11 7.97 -20.85
CA GLY A 365 5.14 9.04 -21.84
C GLY A 365 4.66 10.37 -21.25
N ALA A 366 3.55 10.36 -20.52
CA ALA A 366 3.03 11.55 -19.84
C ALA A 366 4.02 12.09 -18.78
N GLN A 367 4.64 11.24 -17.97
CA GLN A 367 5.66 11.67 -17.01
C GLN A 367 6.88 12.31 -17.70
N ARG A 368 7.38 11.72 -18.80
CA ARG A 368 8.45 12.32 -19.61
C ARG A 368 8.04 13.68 -20.18
N ALA A 369 6.81 13.76 -20.70
CA ALA A 369 6.29 14.99 -21.30
C ALA A 369 6.13 16.11 -20.26
N LEU A 370 5.62 15.80 -19.07
CA LEU A 370 5.54 16.75 -17.96
C LEU A 370 6.93 17.26 -17.56
N ALA A 371 7.90 16.36 -17.40
CA ALA A 371 9.27 16.74 -17.05
C ALA A 371 9.92 17.62 -18.13
N ALA A 372 9.74 17.29 -19.42
CA ALA A 372 10.24 18.08 -20.54
C ALA A 372 9.58 19.48 -20.61
N ALA A 373 8.31 19.59 -20.23
CA ALA A 373 7.58 20.85 -20.12
C ALA A 373 7.92 21.66 -18.84
N GLY A 374 8.85 21.20 -18.00
CA GLY A 374 9.28 21.89 -16.78
C GLY A 374 8.43 21.60 -15.53
N PHE A 375 7.54 20.61 -15.58
CA PHE A 375 6.72 20.18 -14.44
C PHE A 375 7.25 18.85 -13.89
N ASP A 376 7.96 18.88 -12.77
CA ASP A 376 8.62 17.70 -12.20
C ASP A 376 7.61 16.65 -11.66
N PRO A 377 7.47 15.46 -12.29
CA PRO A 377 6.58 14.41 -11.81
C PRO A 377 7.13 13.64 -10.60
N GLY A 378 8.34 13.93 -10.13
CA GLY A 378 9.04 13.23 -9.04
C GLY A 378 9.69 11.90 -9.43
N GLY A 379 9.70 11.57 -10.71
CA GLY A 379 10.23 10.31 -11.26
C GLY A 379 9.49 9.85 -12.52
N ILE A 380 10.09 8.91 -13.25
CA ILE A 380 9.53 8.32 -14.47
C ILE A 380 9.44 6.80 -14.27
N ASP A 381 8.46 6.40 -13.47
CA ASP A 381 8.24 5.02 -13.01
C ASP A 381 6.94 4.40 -13.58
N GLY A 382 6.13 5.21 -14.25
CA GLY A 382 4.81 4.83 -14.77
C GLY A 382 3.76 4.74 -13.66
N ILE A 383 4.03 5.22 -12.45
CA ILE A 383 3.07 5.30 -11.35
C ILE A 383 2.54 6.73 -11.31
N VAL A 384 1.24 6.91 -11.54
CA VAL A 384 0.59 8.22 -11.39
C VAL A 384 0.38 8.49 -9.90
N GLY A 385 1.48 8.84 -9.21
CA GLY A 385 1.51 9.17 -7.78
C GLY A 385 1.24 10.66 -7.51
N SER A 386 1.40 11.08 -6.25
CA SER A 386 1.18 12.48 -5.86
C SER A 386 2.13 13.45 -6.60
N GLY A 387 3.37 13.04 -6.89
CA GLY A 387 4.31 13.82 -7.70
C GLY A 387 3.77 14.08 -9.12
N THR A 388 3.39 13.02 -9.83
CA THR A 388 2.81 13.14 -11.18
C THR A 388 1.52 13.96 -11.19
N ARG A 389 0.64 13.77 -10.20
CA ARG A 389 -0.60 14.57 -10.11
C ARG A 389 -0.31 16.05 -9.82
N ARG A 390 0.66 16.37 -8.97
CA ARG A 390 1.10 17.78 -8.74
C ARG A 390 1.65 18.40 -10.02
N ALA A 391 2.54 17.71 -10.72
CA ALA A 391 3.08 18.17 -12.01
C ALA A 391 1.97 18.42 -13.02
N LEU A 392 1.03 17.47 -13.11
CA LEU A 392 -0.11 17.57 -14.01
C LEU A 392 -1.03 18.75 -13.68
N ARG A 393 -1.29 19.03 -12.39
CA ARG A 393 -2.03 20.24 -11.98
C ARG A 393 -1.37 21.52 -12.46
N GLY A 394 -0.05 21.63 -12.26
CA GLY A 394 0.72 22.78 -12.72
C GLY A 394 0.64 22.95 -14.24
N TRP A 395 0.79 21.84 -14.98
CA TRP A 395 0.69 21.85 -16.43
C TRP A 395 -0.73 22.19 -16.91
N GLN A 396 -1.77 21.63 -16.30
CA GLN A 396 -3.17 21.94 -16.60
C GLN A 396 -3.45 23.43 -16.38
N GLN A 397 -2.99 24.00 -15.26
CA GLN A 397 -3.13 25.42 -14.95
C GLN A 397 -2.44 26.30 -16.00
N ALA A 398 -1.20 25.97 -16.38
CA ALA A 398 -0.45 26.71 -17.40
C ALA A 398 -1.10 26.67 -18.79
N ASN A 399 -1.94 25.67 -19.05
CA ASN A 399 -2.63 25.46 -20.33
C ASN A 399 -4.13 25.81 -20.28
N GLY A 400 -4.60 26.50 -19.23
CA GLY A 400 -6.00 26.94 -19.12
C GLY A 400 -7.01 25.79 -18.94
N LEU A 401 -6.56 24.64 -18.46
CA LEU A 401 -7.38 23.49 -18.11
C LEU A 401 -7.71 23.48 -16.61
N THR A 402 -8.74 22.74 -16.21
CA THR A 402 -9.03 22.49 -14.79
C THR A 402 -7.84 21.78 -14.14
N PRO A 403 -7.19 22.37 -13.11
CA PRO A 403 -5.98 21.83 -12.52
C PRO A 403 -6.29 20.77 -11.45
N ASP A 404 -6.98 19.70 -11.83
CA ASP A 404 -7.42 18.62 -10.93
C ASP A 404 -6.37 17.51 -10.74
N GLY A 405 -5.35 17.47 -11.59
CA GLY A 405 -4.23 16.53 -11.52
C GLY A 405 -4.61 15.14 -11.99
N HIS A 406 -5.73 14.98 -12.69
CA HIS A 406 -6.20 13.68 -13.16
C HIS A 406 -5.73 13.39 -14.59
N LEU A 407 -5.02 12.28 -14.76
CA LEU A 407 -4.49 11.87 -16.05
C LEU A 407 -5.48 10.91 -16.71
N THR A 408 -6.20 11.39 -17.73
CA THR A 408 -6.99 10.52 -18.61
C THR A 408 -6.15 10.00 -19.78
N ALA A 409 -6.58 8.91 -20.42
CA ALA A 409 -5.88 8.38 -21.60
C ALA A 409 -5.76 9.43 -22.71
N ALA A 410 -6.84 10.18 -22.99
CA ALA A 410 -6.83 11.27 -23.96
C ALA A 410 -5.85 12.39 -23.58
N LEU A 411 -5.74 12.73 -22.29
CA LEU A 411 -4.79 13.75 -21.82
C LEU A 411 -3.34 13.28 -21.92
N ALA A 412 -3.08 12.00 -21.63
CA ALA A 412 -1.77 11.39 -21.82
C ALA A 412 -1.34 11.44 -23.29
N ASP A 413 -2.23 11.07 -24.22
CA ASP A 413 -1.94 11.11 -25.66
C ASP A 413 -1.66 12.54 -26.13
N ARG A 414 -2.43 13.53 -25.64
CA ARG A 414 -2.19 14.95 -25.90
C ARG A 414 -0.81 15.41 -25.41
N LEU A 415 -0.49 15.13 -24.14
CA LEU A 415 0.81 15.47 -23.54
C LEU A 415 1.98 14.90 -24.35
N ILE A 416 1.86 13.64 -24.78
CA ILE A 416 2.89 12.97 -25.56
C ILE A 416 3.03 13.58 -26.96
N ALA A 417 1.93 14.00 -27.57
CA ALA A 417 1.92 14.60 -28.90
C ALA A 417 2.54 16.00 -28.92
N GLU A 418 2.30 16.82 -27.89
CA GLU A 418 2.83 18.19 -27.79
C GLU A 418 4.36 18.26 -27.60
N GLN A 419 5.02 17.12 -27.36
CA GLN A 419 6.49 17.02 -27.21
C GLN A 419 7.20 16.51 -28.48
N ARG A 420 6.45 16.20 -29.54
CA ARG A 420 6.99 15.86 -30.85
C ARG A 420 7.00 17.10 -31.74
#